data_AF-A0A328C2L4-F1
#
_entry.id   AF-A0A328C2L4-F1
#
_cell.length_a   1.000
_cell.length_b   1.000
_cell.length_c   1.000
_cell.angle_alpha   90.00
_cell.angle_beta   90.00
_cell.angle_gamma   90.00
#
_symmetry.space_group_name_H-M   'P 1'
#
loop_
_entity.id
_entity.type
_entity.pdbx_description
1 polymer ?
#
loop_
_entity_poly.entity_id
_entity_poly.type
_entity_poly.pdbx_seq_one_letter_code
_entity_poly.pdbx_strand_id
1 'polypeptide(L)' 'MSEELPEDIKRWTSKRRTALVLQIIRGETTVNEAARQYDLKPSEIEQWYETFLDAGENGLKSRPKEEIERKDAQIARLQR' A
#
# COMPACT_ATOMS: atom_id res chain seq x y z
N MET A 1 -4.93 -4.35 24.60
CA MET A 1 -3.55 -3.90 24.37
C MET A 1 -3.60 -2.92 23.22
N SER A 2 -3.63 -1.63 23.51
CA SER A 2 -3.60 -0.58 22.49
C SER A 2 -2.21 -0.60 21.85
N GLU A 3 -2.13 -0.91 20.56
CA GLU A 3 -0.91 -0.73 19.78
C GLU A 3 -0.73 0.78 19.54
N GLU A 4 -0.30 1.50 20.57
CA GLU A 4 0.17 2.86 20.40
C GLU A 4 1.47 2.81 19.60
N LEU A 5 1.35 3.24 18.36
CA LEU A 5 2.42 3.27 17.38
C LEU A 5 3.44 4.35 17.81
N PRO A 6 4.72 3.99 18.07
CA PRO A 6 5.69 4.89 18.70
C PRO A 6 5.96 6.14 17.86
N GLU A 7 6.08 7.29 18.53
CA GLU A 7 6.12 8.67 17.96
C GLU A 7 7.32 9.01 17.06
N ASP A 8 8.27 8.09 16.84
CA ASP A 8 9.45 8.28 15.98
C ASP A 8 9.50 7.23 14.86
N ILE A 9 8.53 7.28 13.94
CA ILE A 9 8.40 6.31 12.85
C ILE A 9 9.30 6.72 11.67
N LYS A 10 10.60 6.51 11.79
CA LYS A 10 11.51 6.72 10.65
C LYS A 10 11.41 5.66 9.55
N ARG A 11 10.77 4.51 9.78
CA ARG A 11 10.74 3.40 8.80
C ARG A 11 9.36 2.80 8.59
N TRP A 12 8.84 3.01 7.38
CA TRP A 12 7.64 2.34 6.87
C TRP A 12 7.98 0.98 6.26
N THR A 13 7.89 -0.09 7.06
CA THR A 13 8.02 -1.47 6.60
C THR A 13 6.74 -1.95 5.91
N SER A 14 6.83 -3.01 5.09
CA SER A 14 5.66 -3.58 4.39
C SER A 14 4.52 -3.92 5.35
N LYS A 15 4.81 -4.54 6.50
CA LYS A 15 3.81 -4.88 7.52
C LYS A 15 3.07 -3.65 8.05
N ARG A 16 3.79 -2.54 8.26
CA ARG A 16 3.20 -1.31 8.80
C ARG A 16 2.37 -0.57 7.75
N ARG A 17 2.85 -0.52 6.50
CA ARG A 17 2.08 0.02 5.37
C ARG A 17 0.76 -0.74 5.21
N THR A 18 0.81 -2.08 5.25
CA THR A 18 -0.39 -2.92 5.21
C THR A 18 -1.35 -2.61 6.36
N ALA A 19 -0.85 -2.48 7.59
CA ALA A 19 -1.69 -2.15 8.74
C ALA A 19 -2.43 -0.81 8.55
N LEU A 20 -1.70 0.23 8.11
CA LEU A 20 -2.29 1.54 7.85
C LEU A 20 -3.34 1.50 6.72
N VAL A 21 -3.04 0.81 5.62
CA VAL A 21 -3.99 0.66 4.50
C VAL A 21 -5.26 -0.07 4.94
N LEU A 22 -5.14 -1.10 5.79
CA LEU A 22 -6.31 -1.80 6.35
C LEU A 22 -7.16 -0.91 7.26
N GLN A 23 -6.54 -0.04 8.08
CA GLN A 23 -7.28 0.94 8.89
C GLN A 23 -8.08 1.90 8.00
N ILE A 24 -7.49 2.34 6.88
CA ILE A 24 -8.18 3.20 5.90
C ILE A 24 -9.35 2.47 5.24
N ILE A 25 -9.16 1.22 4.79
CA ILE A 25 -10.23 0.40 4.19
C ILE A 25 -11.38 0.17 5.16
N ARG A 26 -11.08 0.00 6.46
CA ARG A 26 -12.11 -0.19 7.51
C ARG A 26 -12.79 1.11 7.93
N GLY A 27 -12.34 2.27 7.43
CA GLY A 27 -12.86 3.58 7.82
C GLY A 27 -12.44 4.02 9.22
N GLU A 28 -11.42 3.39 9.81
CA GLU A 28 -10.89 3.77 11.13
C GLU A 28 -10.05 5.07 11.06
N THR A 29 -9.50 5.39 9.89
CA THR A 29 -8.79 6.63 9.60
C THR A 29 -8.94 6.99 8.11
N THR A 30 -8.72 8.25 7.76
CA THR A 30 -8.65 8.69 6.35
C THR A 30 -7.20 8.91 5.90
N VAL A 31 -6.97 8.93 4.59
CA VAL A 31 -5.66 9.25 3.99
C VAL A 31 -5.10 10.58 4.53
N ASN A 32 -5.95 11.60 4.62
CA ASN A 32 -5.54 12.94 5.07
C ASN A 32 -5.22 12.99 6.57
N GLU A 33 -5.95 12.25 7.41
CA GLU A 33 -5.67 12.16 8.84
C GLU A 33 -4.36 11.40 9.09
N ALA A 34 -4.20 10.24 8.44
CA ALA A 34 -2.97 9.47 8.51
C ALA A 34 -1.75 10.24 8.00
N ALA A 35 -1.89 10.98 6.90
CA ALA A 35 -0.85 11.83 6.36
C ALA A 35 -0.36 12.86 7.38
N ARG A 36 -1.29 13.55 8.05
CA ARG A 36 -0.96 14.55 9.09
C ARG A 36 -0.37 13.89 10.35
N GLN A 37 -0.92 12.75 10.77
CA GLN A 37 -0.49 12.06 11.99
C GLN A 37 0.93 11.49 11.87
N TYR A 38 1.30 10.99 10.69
CA TYR A 38 2.56 10.29 10.47
C TYR A 38 3.57 11.09 9.64
N ASP A 39 3.31 12.38 9.40
CA ASP A 39 4.13 13.27 8.55
C ASP A 39 4.44 12.66 7.17
N LEU A 40 3.41 12.08 6.56
CA LEU A 40 3.47 11.47 5.23
C LEU A 40 2.78 12.34 4.19
N LYS A 41 3.20 12.20 2.93
CA LYS A 41 2.45 12.77 1.82
C LYS A 41 1.18 11.94 1.58
N PRO A 42 0.00 12.55 1.40
CA PRO A 42 -1.22 11.84 1.03
C PRO A 42 -1.02 10.90 -0.16
N SER A 43 -0.30 11.37 -1.19
CA SER A 43 0.03 10.59 -2.40
C SER A 43 0.83 9.31 -2.13
N GLU A 44 1.66 9.30 -1.09
CA GLU A 44 2.44 8.10 -0.72
C GLU A 44 1.54 7.02 -0.12
N ILE A 45 0.56 7.44 0.70
CA ILE A 45 -0.43 6.55 1.29
C ILE A 45 -1.40 6.03 0.22
N GLU A 46 -1.83 6.90 -0.70
CA GLU A 46 -2.64 6.52 -1.88
C GLU A 46 -1.92 5.47 -2.73
N GLN A 47 -0.62 5.65 -2.99
CA GLN A 47 0.17 4.68 -3.73
C GLN A 47 0.21 3.31 -3.03
N TRP A 48 0.32 3.27 -1.70
CA TRP A 48 0.29 2.01 -0.95
C TRP A 48 -1.09 1.35 -1.01
N TYR A 49 -2.15 2.15 -0.95
CA TYR A 49 -3.53 1.68 -1.07
C TYR A 49 -3.76 1.01 -2.43
N GLU A 50 -3.39 1.67 -3.53
CA GLU A 50 -3.48 1.11 -4.88
C GLU A 50 -2.66 -0.18 -5.02
N THR A 51 -1.39 -0.14 -4.57
CA THR A 51 -0.51 -1.32 -4.62
C THR A 51 -1.09 -2.50 -3.85
N PHE A 52 -1.73 -2.25 -2.70
CA PHE A 52 -2.36 -3.27 -1.88
C PHE A 52 -3.58 -3.89 -2.56
N LEU A 53 -4.44 -3.05 -3.16
CA LEU A 53 -5.61 -3.52 -3.91
C LEU A 53 -5.20 -4.33 -5.14
N ASP A 54 -4.23 -3.86 -5.92
CA ASP A 54 -3.70 -4.57 -7.09
C ASP A 54 -3.11 -5.94 -6.71
N ALA A 55 -2.38 -5.99 -5.59
CA ALA A 55 -1.82 -7.24 -5.08
C ALA A 55 -2.94 -8.19 -4.60
N GLY A 56 -3.97 -7.66 -3.92
CA GLY A 56 -5.15 -8.41 -3.53
C GLY A 56 -5.90 -8.99 -4.73
N GLU A 57 -6.20 -8.17 -5.73
CA GLU A 57 -6.85 -8.60 -6.97
C GLU A 57 -6.03 -9.68 -7.69
N ASN A 58 -4.71 -9.50 -7.79
CA ASN A 58 -3.83 -10.49 -8.40
C ASN A 58 -3.82 -11.82 -7.62
N GLY A 59 -3.82 -11.76 -6.29
CA GLY A 59 -3.87 -12.95 -5.42
C GLY A 59 -5.19 -13.72 -5.52
N LEU A 60 -6.29 -13.05 -5.91
CA LEU A 60 -7.59 -13.66 -6.12
C LEU A 60 -7.77 -14.27 -7.52
N LYS A 61 -6.86 -14.02 -8.48
CA LYS A 61 -6.95 -14.61 -9.82
C LYS A 61 -6.67 -16.11 -9.78
N SER A 62 -7.40 -16.89 -10.58
CA SER A 62 -7.15 -18.34 -10.73
C SER A 62 -5.73 -18.67 -11.20
N ARG A 63 -5.07 -17.71 -11.86
CA ARG A 63 -3.65 -17.73 -12.21
C ARG A 63 -3.04 -16.37 -11.86
N PRO A 64 -2.48 -16.20 -10.65
CA PRO A 64 -1.79 -14.98 -10.26
C PRO A 64 -0.59 -14.74 -11.19
N LYS A 65 -0.39 -13.49 -11.64
CA LYS A 65 0.81 -13.15 -12.41
C LYS A 65 1.99 -13.00 -11.46
N GLU A 66 3.13 -13.58 -11.83
CA GLU A 66 4.37 -13.38 -11.08
C GLU A 66 4.90 -11.95 -11.28
N GLU A 67 5.72 -11.48 -10.35
CA GLU A 67 6.27 -10.11 -10.39
C GLU A 67 7.09 -9.84 -11.66
N ILE A 68 7.82 -10.84 -12.13
CA ILE A 68 8.63 -10.79 -13.35
C ILE A 68 7.74 -10.60 -14.59
N GLU A 69 6.67 -11.40 -14.71
CA GLU A 69 5.72 -11.28 -15.83
C GLU A 69 5.03 -9.91 -15.88
N ARG A 70 4.79 -9.27 -14.73
CA ARG A 70 4.23 -7.91 -14.68
C ARG A 70 5.23 -6.85 -15.15
N LYS A 71 6.49 -6.95 -14.70
CA LYS A 71 7.56 -6.02 -15.09
C LYS A 71 7.84 -6.11 -16.59
N ASP A 72 7.91 -7.33 -17.13
CA ASP A 72 8.15 -7.56 -18.56
C ASP A 72 7.01 -7.02 -19.43
N ALA A 73 5.75 -7.22 -19.00
CA ALA A 73 4.59 -6.67 -19.70
C ALA A 73 4.57 -5.12 -19.70
N GLN A 74 5.02 -4.50 -18.61
CA GLN A 74 5.13 -3.04 -18.53
C GLN A 74 6.24 -2.50 -19.44
N ILE A 75 7.40 -3.16 -19.48
CA ILE A 75 8.50 -2.82 -20.38
C ILE A 75 8.02 -2.90 -21.84
N ALA A 76 7.35 -3.99 -22.22
CA ALA A 76 6.80 -4.16 -23.57
C ALA A 76 5.78 -3.08 -23.95
N ARG A 77 4.97 -2.59 -22.99
CA ARG A 77 4.00 -1.52 -23.22
C ARG A 77 4.66 -0.14 -23.40
N LEU A 78 5.74 0.13 -22.68
CA LEU A 78 6.46 1.41 -22.74
C LEU A 78 7.38 1.53 -23.97
N GLN A 79 7.78 0.40 -24.56
CA GLN A 79 8.65 0.35 -25.73
C GLN A 79 7.88 0.34 -27.08
N ARG A 80 6.56 0.49 -27.05
CA ARG A 80 5.68 0.52 -28.23
C ARG A 80 5.26 1.94 -28.57
#